data_AF-D4AW55-F1
#
_entry.id   AF-D4AW55-F1
#
_cell.length_a   1.000
_cell.length_b   1.000
_cell.length_c   1.000
_cell.angle_alpha   90.00
_cell.angle_beta   90.00
_cell.angle_gamma   90.00
#
_symmetry.space_group_name_H-M   'P 1'
#
loop_
_entity.id
_entity.type
_entity.pdbx_description
1 polymer ?
#
loop_
_entity_poly.entity_id
_entity_poly.type
_entity_poly.pdbx_seq_one_letter_code
_entity_poly.pdbx_strand_id
1 'polypeptide(L)'
;MSSFFFSTPVDIDILLEDGDERETVDIKLEKNRREKAPLYLDGESVKGAVTVRPKDGKRLEHTGIKVQFIGMIAFPLPKEG
;
A
#
# COMPACT_ATOMS: atom_id res chain seq x y z
N MET A 1 15.05 31.51 -9.39
CA MET A 1 15.44 30.17 -8.91
C MET A 1 14.19 29.31 -8.90
N SER A 2 14.01 28.45 -9.90
CA SER A 2 12.82 27.58 -10.01
C SER A 2 13.03 26.34 -9.13
N SER A 3 12.21 26.21 -8.08
CA SER A 3 12.12 25.00 -7.29
C SER A 3 11.48 23.91 -8.16
N PHE A 4 12.26 22.90 -8.54
CA PHE A 4 11.75 21.75 -9.25
C PHE A 4 10.96 20.87 -8.28
N PHE A 5 9.64 21.03 -8.27
CA PHE A 5 8.73 20.10 -7.63
C PHE A 5 8.68 18.82 -8.47
N PHE A 6 9.62 17.89 -8.24
CA PHE A 6 9.55 16.56 -8.84
C PHE A 6 8.49 15.75 -8.08
N SER A 7 7.31 15.58 -8.68
CA SER A 7 6.33 14.59 -8.25
C SER A 7 6.87 13.17 -8.49
N THR A 8 6.36 12.18 -7.77
CA THR A 8 6.73 10.77 -7.99
C THR A 8 6.46 10.40 -9.45
N PRO A 9 7.41 9.79 -10.17
CA PRO A 9 7.28 9.54 -11.62
C PRO A 9 6.27 8.44 -11.95
N VAL A 10 5.68 7.80 -10.94
CA VAL A 10 4.78 6.66 -11.07
C VAL A 10 3.78 6.65 -9.91
N ASP A 11 2.54 6.27 -10.21
CA ASP A 11 1.55 5.85 -9.20
C ASP A 11 1.40 4.32 -9.25
N ILE A 12 1.24 3.71 -8.08
CA ILE A 12 1.06 2.27 -7.94
C ILE A 12 -0.19 2.05 -7.09
N ASP A 13 -1.17 1.34 -7.65
CA ASP A 13 -2.37 0.90 -6.94
C ASP A 13 -2.41 -0.63 -6.86
N ILE A 14 -2.95 -1.16 -5.76
CA ILE A 14 -3.22 -2.59 -5.59
C ILE A 14 -4.72 -2.75 -5.45
N LEU A 15 -5.32 -3.56 -6.34
CA LEU A 15 -6.73 -3.89 -6.35
C LEU A 15 -6.89 -5.36 -5.99
N LEU A 16 -7.64 -5.65 -4.94
CA LEU A 16 -7.96 -7.01 -4.53
C LEU A 16 -9.12 -7.54 -5.38
N GLU A 17 -9.05 -8.79 -5.80
CA GLU A 17 -10.03 -9.41 -6.72
C GLU A 17 -11.46 -9.34 -6.18
N ASP A 18 -11.63 -9.43 -4.86
CA ASP A 18 -12.89 -9.40 -4.14
C ASP A 18 -13.06 -8.17 -3.24
N GLY A 19 -12.28 -7.09 -3.49
CA GLY A 19 -12.18 -5.95 -2.58
C GLY A 19 -13.49 -5.23 -2.25
N ASP A 20 -14.46 -5.21 -3.18
CA ASP A 20 -15.75 -4.54 -2.99
C ASP A 20 -16.73 -5.37 -2.14
N GLU A 21 -16.62 -6.70 -2.19
CA GLU A 21 -17.52 -7.63 -1.50
C GLU A 21 -16.92 -8.19 -0.20
N ARG A 22 -15.59 -8.10 -0.05
CA ARG A 22 -14.86 -8.64 1.10
C ARG A 22 -15.20 -7.88 2.38
N GLU A 23 -15.40 -8.63 3.45
CA GLU A 23 -15.63 -8.08 4.78
C GLU A 23 -14.45 -7.19 5.21
N THR A 24 -14.76 -6.08 5.88
CA THR A 24 -13.75 -5.14 6.38
C THR A 24 -13.86 -4.97 7.89
N VAL A 25 -12.72 -4.72 8.54
CA VAL A 25 -12.61 -4.49 9.98
C VAL A 25 -12.03 -3.11 10.27
N ASP A 26 -12.51 -2.50 11.36
CA ASP A 26 -11.97 -1.24 11.88
C ASP A 26 -10.69 -1.51 12.70
N ILE A 27 -9.57 -0.96 12.25
CA ILE A 27 -8.28 -0.97 12.94
C ILE A 27 -8.10 0.34 13.69
N LYS A 28 -7.90 0.25 15.01
CA LYS A 28 -7.57 1.41 15.84
C LYS A 28 -6.09 1.73 15.74
N LEU A 29 -5.77 2.92 15.23
CA LEU A 29 -4.42 3.46 15.15
C LEU A 29 -4.15 4.43 16.31
N GLU A 30 -2.92 4.95 16.38
CA GLU A 30 -2.60 6.01 17.32
C GLU A 30 -3.43 7.29 17.10
N LYS A 31 -3.50 8.14 18.14
CA LYS A 31 -4.15 9.45 18.11
C LYS A 31 -5.62 9.39 17.66
N ASN A 32 -6.36 8.37 18.11
CA ASN A 32 -7.79 8.15 17.83
C ASN A 32 -8.15 8.00 16.34
N ARG A 33 -7.16 7.73 15.46
CA ARG A 33 -7.46 7.41 14.06
C ARG A 33 -7.98 5.99 13.95
N ARG A 34 -8.90 5.78 13.02
CA ARG A 34 -9.40 4.46 12.62
C ARG A 34 -9.20 4.30 11.13
N GLU A 35 -8.83 3.09 10.73
CA GLU A 35 -8.68 2.70 9.33
C GLU A 35 -9.49 1.43 9.09
N LYS A 36 -10.05 1.28 7.89
CA LYS A 36 -10.71 0.04 7.49
C LYS A 36 -9.76 -0.78 6.66
N ALA A 37 -9.66 -2.07 6.96
CA ALA A 37 -8.88 -3.01 6.17
C ALA A 37 -9.71 -4.25 5.82
N PRO A 38 -9.49 -4.87 4.65
CA PRO A 38 -10.08 -6.16 4.31
C PRO A 38 -9.68 -7.24 5.32
N LEU A 39 -10.64 -8.06 5.73
CA LEU A 39 -10.44 -9.19 6.62
C LEU A 39 -10.03 -10.44 5.83
N TYR A 40 -8.99 -11.11 6.30
CA TYR A 40 -8.54 -12.41 5.80
C TYR A 40 -8.33 -13.36 6.98
N LEU A 41 -8.71 -14.62 6.78
CA LEU A 41 -8.50 -15.75 7.68
C LEU A 41 -7.38 -16.64 7.18
N ASP A 42 -6.90 -17.52 8.05
CA ASP A 42 -5.87 -18.50 7.69
C ASP A 42 -6.36 -19.42 6.56
N GLY A 43 -5.47 -19.73 5.63
CA GLY A 43 -5.76 -20.53 4.43
C GLY A 43 -6.44 -19.78 3.28
N GLU A 44 -6.88 -18.54 3.46
CA GLU A 44 -7.43 -17.75 2.36
C GLU A 44 -6.35 -17.29 1.37
N SER A 45 -6.70 -17.27 0.09
CA SER A 45 -5.82 -16.71 -0.95
C SER A 45 -5.97 -15.20 -1.04
N VAL A 46 -4.85 -14.47 -1.04
CA VAL A 46 -4.82 -13.04 -1.35
C VAL A 46 -4.44 -12.86 -2.81
N LYS A 47 -5.39 -12.38 -3.62
CA LYS A 47 -5.24 -12.23 -5.08
C LYS A 47 -5.72 -10.86 -5.54
N GLY A 48 -5.18 -10.40 -6.66
CA GLY A 48 -5.50 -9.09 -7.19
C GLY A 48 -4.59 -8.65 -8.33
N ALA A 49 -4.70 -7.38 -8.67
CA ALA A 49 -3.92 -6.74 -9.71
C ALA A 49 -3.14 -5.54 -9.15
N VAL A 50 -1.90 -5.37 -9.62
CA VAL A 50 -1.09 -4.19 -9.36
C VAL A 50 -1.14 -3.30 -10.60
N THR A 51 -1.66 -2.09 -10.47
CA THR A 51 -1.73 -1.10 -11.54
C THR A 51 -0.57 -0.12 -11.41
N VAL A 52 0.31 -0.08 -12.40
CA VAL A 52 1.48 0.81 -12.46
C VAL A 52 1.22 1.89 -13.51
N ARG A 53 1.15 3.17 -13.08
CA ARG A 53 0.85 4.32 -13.96
C ARG A 53 2.01 5.31 -13.98
N PRO A 54 2.91 5.25 -14.99
CA PRO A 54 3.91 6.28 -15.20
C PRO A 54 3.27 7.65 -15.43
N LYS A 55 3.81 8.69 -14.81
CA LYS A 55 3.36 10.07 -15.01
C LYS A 55 4.05 10.72 -16.19
N ASP A 56 3.40 11.74 -16.75
CA ASP A 56 3.94 12.63 -17.78
C ASP A 56 4.44 11.92 -19.05
N GLY A 57 3.97 10.69 -19.33
CA GLY A 57 4.40 9.90 -20.48
C GLY A 57 5.90 9.54 -20.49
N LYS A 58 6.61 9.73 -19.36
CA LYS A 58 8.04 9.45 -19.25
C LYS A 58 8.28 7.94 -19.14
N ARG A 59 9.38 7.47 -19.73
CA ARG A 59 9.84 6.09 -19.62
C ARG A 59 10.24 5.79 -18.17
N LEU A 60 9.68 4.73 -17.60
CA LEU A 60 10.04 4.20 -16.29
C LEU A 60 11.02 3.03 -16.48
N GLU A 61 12.32 3.26 -16.28
CA GLU A 61 13.32 2.19 -16.31
C GLU A 61 13.40 1.50 -14.93
N HIS A 62 13.36 0.17 -14.90
CA HIS A 62 13.44 -0.63 -13.68
C HIS A 62 14.20 -1.94 -13.90
N THR A 63 14.75 -2.53 -12.83
CA THR A 63 15.46 -3.83 -12.85
C THR A 63 14.57 -5.01 -12.45
N GLY A 64 13.35 -4.73 -11.96
CA GLY A 64 12.36 -5.75 -11.62
C GLY A 64 11.20 -5.14 -10.84
N ILE A 65 10.03 -5.76 -10.94
CA ILE A 65 8.84 -5.40 -10.15
C ILE A 65 8.45 -6.64 -9.37
N LYS A 66 8.20 -6.46 -8.07
CA LYS A 66 7.86 -7.56 -7.15
C LYS A 66 6.69 -7.13 -6.28
N VAL A 67 5.73 -8.03 -6.11
CA VAL A 67 4.69 -7.94 -5.08
C VAL A 67 5.02 -8.92 -3.96
N GLN A 68 4.76 -8.52 -2.71
CA GLN A 68 5.01 -9.36 -1.54
C GLN A 68 3.83 -9.24 -0.58
N PHE A 69 3.40 -10.39 -0.06
CA PHE A 69 2.55 -10.47 1.11
C PHE A 69 3.45 -10.65 2.33
N ILE A 70 3.37 -9.76 3.32
CA ILE A 70 4.29 -9.69 4.45
C ILE A 70 3.49 -9.63 5.75
N GLY A 71 3.73 -10.58 6.65
CA GLY A 71 3.33 -10.49 8.05
C GLY A 71 4.52 -10.12 8.91
N MET A 72 4.38 -9.13 9.78
CA MET A 72 5.44 -8.71 10.71
C MET A 72 4.89 -8.25 12.05
N ILE A 73 5.74 -8.33 13.08
CA ILE A 73 5.48 -7.75 14.39
C ILE A 73 6.40 -6.53 14.52
N ALA A 74 5.81 -5.34 14.66
CA ALA A 74 6.55 -4.11 14.90
C ALA A 74 6.67 -3.85 16.40
N PHE A 75 7.88 -3.53 16.86
CA PHE A 75 8.10 -3.04 18.21
C PHE A 75 7.98 -1.51 18.23
N PRO A 76 7.27 -0.91 19.20
CA PRO A 76 7.19 0.54 19.30
C PRO A 76 8.58 1.13 19.53
N LEU A 77 8.93 2.14 18.75
CA LEU A 77 10.15 2.91 19.01
C LEU A 77 9.99 3.67 20.32
N PRO A 78 11.06 3.77 21.14
CA PRO A 78 11.04 4.64 22.30
C PRO A 78 10.66 6.06 21.87
N LYS A 79 9.67 6.65 22.53
CA LYS A 79 9.35 8.06 22.33
C LYS A 79 10.48 8.85 22.96
N GLU A 80 11.32 9.47 22.16
CA GLU A 80 12.30 10.44 22.66
C GLU A 80 11.53 11.51 23.45
N GLY A 81 12.03 11.81 24.66
CA GLY A 81 11.42 12.72 25.63
C GLY A 81 11.66 14.19 25.29
#